data_AF-A0A950CBV1-F1
#
_entry.id   AF-A0A950CBV1-F1
#
_cell.length_a   1.000
_cell.length_b   1.000
_cell.length_c   1.000
_cell.angle_alpha   90.00
_cell.angle_beta   90.00
_cell.angle_gamma   90.00
#
_symmetry.space_group_name_H-M   'P 1'
#
loop_
_entity.id
_entity.type
_entity.pdbx_description
1 polymer ?
#
loop_
_entity_poly.entity_id
_entity_poly.type
_entity_poly.pdbx_seq_one_letter_code
_entity_poly.pdbx_strand_id
1 'polypeptide(L)'
;MTALHYQNPFQLLVAVILSAQCTDARVNLVTPELFARYPTPQALASAKRRDLERLIKSCGFFRMKTRNLIGASSMLVERYRGQVPSTID
;
A
#
# COMPACT_ATOMS: atom_id res chain seq x y z
N MET A 1 6.51 12.23 17.32
CA MET A 1 7.01 11.43 16.18
C MET A 1 6.32 10.08 16.23
N THR A 2 5.62 9.67 15.18
CA THR A 2 5.10 8.29 15.08
C THR A 2 5.63 7.73 13.78
N ALA A 3 6.45 6.69 13.85
CA ALA A 3 6.91 5.99 12.65
C ALA A 3 5.78 5.15 12.04
N LEU A 4 5.87 4.88 10.74
CA LEU A 4 4.97 3.94 10.07
C LEU A 4 5.21 2.52 10.58
N HIS A 5 4.14 1.78 10.84
CA HIS A 5 4.21 0.37 11.25
C HIS A 5 4.22 -0.54 10.04
N TYR A 6 5.25 -1.38 9.92
CA TYR A 6 5.43 -2.36 8.85
C TYR A 6 6.32 -3.51 9.32
N GLN A 7 6.20 -4.67 8.68
CA GLN A 7 6.96 -5.89 9.01
C GLN A 7 7.89 -6.35 7.88
N ASN A 8 7.72 -5.80 6.68
CA ASN A 8 8.50 -6.17 5.50
C ASN A 8 8.57 -5.02 4.47
N PRO A 9 9.43 -5.12 3.45
CA PRO A 9 9.60 -4.07 2.44
C PRO A 9 8.31 -3.72 1.67
N PHE A 10 7.44 -4.70 1.40
CA PHE A 10 6.17 -4.46 0.72
C PHE A 10 5.22 -3.62 1.58
N GLN A 11 5.08 -3.95 2.86
CA GLN A 11 4.28 -3.16 3.80
C GLN A 11 4.83 -1.73 3.95
N LEU A 12 6.15 -1.55 3.98
CA LEU A 12 6.76 -0.23 4.00
C LEU A 12 6.41 0.58 2.75
N LEU A 13 6.56 0.00 1.55
CA LEU A 13 6.19 0.66 0.29
C LEU A 13 4.72 1.11 0.30
N VAL A 14 3.81 0.22 0.72
CA VAL A 14 2.38 0.53 0.82
C VAL A 14 2.13 1.66 1.83
N ALA A 15 2.75 1.60 3.01
CA ALA A 15 2.62 2.62 4.04
C ALA A 15 3.14 3.98 3.58
N VAL A 16 4.25 4.02 2.84
CA VAL A 16 4.82 5.25 2.26
C VAL A 16 3.91 5.85 1.18
N ILE A 17 3.33 5.03 0.31
CA ILE A 17 2.33 5.51 -0.68
C ILE A 17 1.12 6.12 0.05
N LEU A 18 0.70 5.52 1.17
CA LEU A 18 -0.40 6.03 1.97
C LEU A 18 -0.06 7.28 2.78
N SER A 19 1.19 7.47 3.21
CA SER A 19 1.61 8.63 4.02
C SER A 19 1.70 9.92 3.21
N ALA A 20 1.78 9.84 1.88
CA ALA A 20 1.75 11.02 1.02
C ALA A 20 0.52 11.90 1.35
N GLN A 21 0.76 13.10 1.89
CA GLN A 21 -0.30 14.03 2.35
C GLN A 21 -1.30 13.39 3.34
N CYS A 22 -0.81 12.54 4.25
CA CYS A 22 -1.56 11.88 5.32
C CYS A 22 -0.68 11.72 6.55
N THR A 23 -1.25 11.67 7.75
CA THR A 23 -0.45 11.49 8.97
C THR A 23 -0.12 10.02 9.19
N ASP A 24 1.06 9.74 9.74
CA ASP A 24 1.49 8.38 10.07
C ASP A 24 0.50 7.68 11.02
N ALA A 25 -0.06 8.41 11.98
CA ALA A 25 -1.11 7.91 12.86
C ALA A 25 -2.34 7.41 12.08
N ARG A 26 -2.78 8.15 11.05
CA ARG A 26 -3.91 7.74 10.22
C ARG A 26 -3.56 6.53 9.36
N VAL A 27 -2.35 6.47 8.82
CA VAL A 27 -1.87 5.31 8.06
C VAL A 27 -1.85 4.07 8.93
N ASN A 28 -1.29 4.17 10.15
CA ASN A 28 -1.20 3.07 11.10
C ASN A 28 -2.57 2.55 11.58
N LEU A 29 -3.65 3.32 11.44
CA LEU A 29 -5.02 2.86 11.71
C LEU A 29 -5.58 1.99 10.59
N VAL A 30 -5.22 2.26 9.32
CA VAL A 30 -5.78 1.53 8.17
C VAL A 30 -4.92 0.35 7.71
N THR A 31 -3.60 0.41 7.94
CA THR A 31 -2.67 -0.61 7.45
C THR A 31 -2.89 -2.00 8.05
N PRO A 32 -3.31 -2.20 9.32
CA PRO A 32 -3.56 -3.55 9.83
C PRO A 32 -4.63 -4.30 9.03
N GLU A 33 -5.76 -3.66 8.75
CA GLU A 33 -6.83 -4.26 7.95
C GLU A 33 -6.43 -4.41 6.48
N LEU A 34 -5.69 -3.44 5.93
CA LEU A 34 -5.16 -3.53 4.57
C LEU A 34 -4.22 -4.72 4.42
N PHE A 35 -3.27 -4.90 5.32
CA PHE A 35 -2.30 -6.00 5.27
C PHE A 35 -2.95 -7.36 5.56
N ALA A 36 -4.00 -7.40 6.37
CA ALA A 36 -4.78 -8.62 6.56
C ALA A 36 -5.53 -9.03 5.28
N ARG A 37 -6.14 -8.08 4.55
CA ARG A 37 -6.88 -8.35 3.31
C ARG A 37 -5.97 -8.55 2.09
N TYR A 38 -4.84 -7.85 2.05
CA TYR A 38 -3.92 -7.82 0.92
C TYR A 38 -2.47 -8.04 1.40
N PRO A 39 -2.14 -9.24 1.88
CA PRO A 39 -0.83 -9.52 2.51
C PRO A 39 0.34 -9.53 1.52
N THR A 40 0.07 -9.62 0.22
CA THR A 40 1.09 -9.75 -0.83
C THR A 40 0.84 -8.79 -2.00
N PRO A 41 1.87 -8.47 -2.81
CA PRO A 41 1.68 -7.71 -4.04
C PRO A 41 0.63 -8.32 -4.98
N GLN A 42 0.57 -9.65 -5.08
CA GLN A 42 -0.43 -10.35 -5.90
C GLN A 42 -1.86 -10.08 -5.40
N ALA A 43 -2.06 -10.13 -4.09
CA ALA A 43 -3.36 -9.84 -3.48
C ALA A 43 -3.76 -8.37 -3.69
N LEU A 44 -2.82 -7.44 -3.54
CA LEU A 44 -3.10 -6.01 -3.72
C LEU A 44 -3.26 -5.61 -5.20
N ALA A 45 -2.53 -6.24 -6.12
CA ALA A 45 -2.65 -6.04 -7.56
C ALA A 45 -4.01 -6.49 -8.10
N SER A 46 -4.57 -7.55 -7.52
CA SER A 46 -5.90 -8.09 -7.87
C SER A 46 -7.06 -7.45 -7.07
N ALA A 47 -6.76 -6.46 -6.22
CA ALA A 47 -7.75 -5.82 -5.37
C ALA A 47 -8.86 -5.15 -6.19
N LYS A 48 -10.12 -5.38 -5.80
CA LYS A 48 -11.23 -4.61 -6.34
C LYS A 48 -11.07 -3.16 -5.92
N ARG A 49 -10.91 -2.27 -6.90
CA ARG A 49 -10.71 -0.82 -6.69
C ARG A 49 -11.68 -0.24 -5.66
N ARG A 50 -12.99 -0.54 -5.77
CA ARG A 50 -14.02 -0.03 -4.85
C ARG A 50 -13.81 -0.48 -3.40
N ASP A 51 -13.28 -1.68 -3.19
CA ASP A 51 -13.08 -2.23 -1.84
C ASP A 51 -11.86 -1.60 -1.19
N LEU A 52 -10.78 -1.43 -1.96
CA LEU A 52 -9.59 -0.71 -1.52
C LEU A 52 -9.89 0.77 -1.27
N GLU A 53 -10.63 1.45 -2.15
CA GLU A 53 -11.03 2.85 -1.95
C GLU A 53 -11.83 3.05 -0.65
N ARG A 54 -12.73 2.12 -0.31
CA ARG A 54 -13.48 2.15 0.96
C ARG A 54 -12.55 2.01 2.16
N LEU A 55 -11.59 1.09 2.07
CA LEU A 55 -10.65 0.80 3.16
C LEU A 55 -9.73 1.99 3.46
N ILE A 56 -9.22 2.67 2.42
CA ILE A 56 -8.26 3.77 2.59
C ILE A 56 -8.88 5.16 2.45
N LYS A 57 -10.21 5.27 2.48
CA LYS A 57 -10.96 6.53 2.28
C LYS A 57 -10.50 7.63 3.24
N SER A 58 -10.15 7.26 4.47
CA SER A 58 -9.72 8.20 5.52
C SER A 58 -8.30 8.76 5.32
N CYS A 59 -7.53 8.25 4.37
CA CYS A 59 -6.16 8.70 4.12
C CYS A 59 -6.07 9.92 3.20
N GLY A 60 -7.19 10.48 2.73
CA GLY A 60 -7.18 11.58 1.76
C GLY A 60 -6.64 11.16 0.39
N PHE A 61 -7.03 11.87 -0.69
CA PHE A 61 -6.64 11.54 -2.07
C PHE A 61 -6.77 10.04 -2.44
N PHE A 62 -7.73 9.35 -1.81
CA PHE A 62 -7.78 7.88 -1.77
C PHE A 62 -7.92 7.25 -3.16
N ARG A 63 -8.55 7.93 -4.12
CA ARG A 63 -8.65 7.47 -5.52
C ARG A 63 -7.28 7.39 -6.20
N MET A 64 -6.44 8.40 -5.99
CA MET A 64 -5.06 8.43 -6.50
C MET A 64 -4.20 7.39 -5.78
N LYS A 65 -4.31 7.32 -4.46
CA LYS A 65 -3.60 6.31 -3.66
C LYS A 65 -3.98 4.89 -4.07
N THR A 66 -5.26 4.61 -4.26
CA THR A 66 -5.74 3.30 -4.74
C THR A 66 -5.12 2.94 -6.08
N ARG A 67 -5.12 3.86 -7.05
CA ARG A 67 -4.47 3.66 -8.36
C ARG A 67 -2.98 3.36 -8.20
N ASN A 68 -2.29 4.12 -7.36
CA ASN A 68 -0.86 3.94 -7.15
C ASN A 68 -0.53 2.62 -6.42
N LEU A 69 -1.34 2.21 -5.45
CA LEU A 69 -1.17 0.94 -4.73
C LEU A 69 -1.36 -0.26 -5.65
N ILE A 70 -2.44 -0.28 -6.44
CA ILE A 70 -2.69 -1.34 -7.42
C ILE A 70 -1.58 -1.34 -8.47
N GLY A 71 -1.26 -0.18 -9.06
CA GLY A 71 -0.23 -0.06 -10.10
C GLY A 71 1.17 -0.48 -9.62
N ALA A 72 1.58 -0.04 -8.43
CA ALA A 72 2.85 -0.46 -7.84
C ALA A 72 2.86 -1.97 -7.59
N SER A 73 1.78 -2.53 -7.07
CA SER A 73 1.67 -3.98 -6.81
C SER A 73 1.68 -4.79 -8.11
N SER A 74 0.96 -4.36 -9.15
CA SER A 74 1.00 -4.99 -10.49
C SER A 74 2.41 -4.95 -11.06
N MET A 75 3.10 -3.81 -10.98
CA MET A 75 4.49 -3.69 -11.44
C MET A 75 5.43 -4.64 -10.68
N LEU A 76 5.29 -4.77 -9.36
CA LEU A 76 6.07 -5.72 -8.58
C LEU A 76 5.85 -7.16 -9.07
N VAL A 77 4.60 -7.54 -9.34
CA VAL A 77 4.28 -8.88 -9.85
C VAL A 77 4.87 -9.11 -11.24
N GLU A 78 4.66 -8.17 -12.16
CA GLU A 78 5.05 -8.32 -13.58
C GLU A 78 6.57 -8.25 -13.79
N ARG A 79 7.26 -7.34 -13.10
CA ARG A 79 8.66 -7.03 -13.37
C ARG A 79 9.63 -7.55 -12.32
N TYR A 80 9.17 -7.68 -11.08
CA TYR A 80 10.01 -8.01 -9.93
C TYR A 80 9.60 -9.30 -9.23
N ARG A 81 8.80 -10.15 -9.89
CA ARG A 81 8.34 -11.45 -9.37
C ARG A 81 7.68 -11.34 -7.97
N GLY A 82 7.02 -10.23 -7.70
CA GLY A 82 6.35 -9.93 -6.43
C GLY A 82 7.30 -9.52 -5.30
N GLN A 83 8.53 -9.11 -5.58
CA GLN A 83 9.48 -8.65 -4.57
C GLN A 83 9.80 -7.16 -4.74
N VAL A 84 9.92 -6.43 -3.63
CA VAL A 84 10.39 -5.05 -3.65
C VAL A 84 11.90 -5.06 -3.92
N PRO A 85 12.39 -4.41 -4.98
CA PRO A 85 13.82 -4.36 -5.27
C PRO A 85 14.59 -3.60 -4.18
N SER A 86 15.81 -4.04 -3.91
CA SER A 86 16.69 -3.45 -2.89
C SER A 86 17.50 -2.25 -3.38
N THR A 87 17.46 -1.95 -4.68
CA THR A 87 18.19 -0.83 -5.31
C THR A 87 17.23 0.03 -6.13
N ILE A 88 17.52 1.34 -6.17
CA ILE A 88 16.89 2.32 -7.06
C ILE A 88 17.91 2.55 -8.17
N ASP A 89 17.84 1.77 -9.24
CA ASP A 89 18.62 1.97 -10.46
C ASP A 89 17.79 2.71 -11.52
#